data_AF-A0A4S2RIS5-F1
#
_entry.id   AF-A0A4S2RIS5-F1
#
_cell.length_a   1.000
_cell.length_b   1.000
_cell.length_c   1.000
_cell.angle_alpha   90.00
_cell.angle_beta   90.00
_cell.angle_gamma   90.00
#
_symmetry.space_group_name_H-M   'P 1'
#
loop_
_entity.id
_entity.type
_entity.pdbx_description
1 polymer ?
#
loop_
_entity_poly.entity_id
_entity_poly.type
_entity_poly.pdbx_seq_one_letter_code
_entity_poly.pdbx_strand_id
1 'polypeptide(L)'
;MRHTLTSLASAYELERVKRAPAGGRDFMARAAAYEERVAQHPDLRHWSPVDNADPGDDGPTRVLDADLDAWTRLGDGPNRGAWRMARFSRPEQEEQPGGALTWQELTYHYGPLTEDSP
;
A
#
# COMPACT_ATOMS: atom_id res chain seq x y z
N MET A 1 -0.33 -0.73 18.88
CA MET A 1 -1.79 -0.49 18.69
C MET A 1 -2.01 -0.42 17.19
N ARG A 2 -3.00 -1.10 16.60
CA ARG A 2 -3.22 -0.99 15.14
C ARG A 2 -3.65 0.45 14.81
N HIS A 3 -2.79 1.21 14.16
CA HIS A 3 -3.10 2.54 13.65
C HIS A 3 -4.27 2.43 12.68
N THR A 4 -5.32 3.24 12.88
CA THR A 4 -6.43 3.30 11.91
C THR A 4 -6.00 4.19 10.76
N LEU A 5 -5.57 3.59 9.65
CA LEU A 5 -5.22 4.29 8.41
C LEU A 5 -6.46 4.53 7.55
N THR A 6 -6.53 5.67 6.85
CA THR A 6 -7.54 5.90 5.80
C THR A 6 -7.34 4.89 4.66
N SER A 7 -8.36 4.05 4.41
CA SER A 7 -8.40 3.15 3.26
C SER A 7 -8.80 3.88 1.97
N LEU A 8 -8.52 3.27 0.82
CA LEU A 8 -8.95 3.76 -0.48
C LEU A 8 -10.47 3.93 -0.54
N ALA A 9 -11.23 2.95 -0.04
CA ALA A 9 -12.68 3.02 0.06
C ALA A 9 -13.16 4.24 0.87
N SER A 10 -12.48 4.55 1.99
CA SER A 10 -12.80 5.74 2.80
C SER A 10 -12.47 7.03 2.04
N ALA A 11 -11.35 7.06 1.30
CA ALA A 11 -10.97 8.21 0.50
C ALA A 11 -11.94 8.48 -0.66
N TYR A 12 -12.53 7.44 -1.26
CA TYR A 12 -13.60 7.58 -2.26
C TYR A 12 -14.85 8.27 -1.70
N GLU A 13 -15.08 8.22 -0.38
CA GLU A 13 -16.22 8.86 0.26
C GLU A 13 -16.06 10.38 0.46
N LEU A 14 -14.85 10.91 0.27
CA LEU A 14 -14.57 12.33 0.44
C LEU A 14 -15.25 13.17 -0.65
N GLU A 15 -15.88 14.27 -0.25
CA GLU A 15 -16.60 15.18 -1.16
C GLU A 15 -15.74 15.66 -2.35
N ARG A 16 -14.47 15.97 -2.10
CA ARG A 16 -13.52 16.38 -3.14
C ARG A 16 -13.25 15.29 -4.18
N VAL A 17 -13.26 14.01 -3.77
CA VAL A 17 -13.05 12.85 -4.64
C VAL A 17 -14.34 12.50 -5.38
N LYS A 18 -15.51 12.58 -4.72
CA LYS A 18 -16.82 12.37 -5.37
C LYS A 18 -17.08 13.34 -6.53
N ARG A 19 -16.60 14.58 -6.42
CA ARG A 19 -16.75 15.61 -7.46
C ARG A 19 -15.75 15.49 -8.61
N ALA A 20 -14.75 14.62 -8.49
CA ALA A 20 -13.76 14.37 -9.53
C ALA A 20 -14.37 13.77 -10.80
N PRO A 21 -13.84 14.12 -12.00
CA PRO A 21 -14.10 13.37 -13.24
C PRO A 21 -13.70 11.90 -13.09
N ALA A 22 -14.48 10.99 -13.69
CA ALA A 22 -14.27 9.54 -13.56
C ALA A 22 -12.85 9.10 -13.94
N GLY A 23 -12.27 9.67 -15.01
CA GLY A 23 -10.93 9.31 -15.49
C GLY A 23 -9.77 9.65 -14.55
N GLY A 24 -9.96 10.53 -13.56
CA GLY A 24 -8.92 10.90 -12.58
C GLY A 24 -9.30 10.56 -11.13
N ARG A 25 -10.48 9.96 -10.91
CA ARG A 25 -11.02 9.76 -9.57
C ARG A 25 -10.17 8.79 -8.74
N ASP A 26 -9.69 7.71 -9.34
CA ASP A 26 -8.87 6.72 -8.64
C ASP A 26 -7.55 7.33 -8.15
N PHE A 27 -6.85 8.04 -9.03
CA PHE A 27 -5.64 8.76 -8.66
C PHE A 27 -5.90 9.79 -7.54
N MET A 28 -7.02 10.53 -7.61
CA MET A 28 -7.41 11.47 -6.56
C MET A 28 -7.75 10.78 -5.23
N ALA A 29 -8.41 9.62 -5.27
CA ALA A 29 -8.72 8.84 -4.07
C ALA A 29 -7.42 8.35 -3.40
N ARG A 30 -6.48 7.82 -4.18
CA ARG A 30 -5.16 7.39 -3.70
C ARG A 30 -4.34 8.56 -3.12
N ALA A 31 -4.34 9.71 -3.79
CA ALA A 31 -3.69 10.92 -3.28
C ALA A 31 -4.34 11.41 -1.96
N ALA A 32 -5.67 11.40 -1.88
CA ALA A 32 -6.38 11.80 -0.68
C ALA A 32 -6.13 10.83 0.49
N ALA A 33 -6.08 9.52 0.25
CA ALA A 33 -5.71 8.53 1.26
C ALA A 33 -4.29 8.79 1.78
N TYR A 34 -3.32 9.07 0.89
CA TYR A 34 -1.95 9.41 1.27
C TYR A 34 -1.91 10.65 2.18
N GLU A 35 -2.55 11.75 1.76
CA GLU A 35 -2.60 13.00 2.53
C GLU A 35 -3.18 12.79 3.94
N GLU A 36 -4.29 12.04 4.04
CA GLU A 36 -4.91 11.76 5.35
C GLU A 36 -4.03 10.88 6.22
N ARG A 37 -3.37 9.85 5.67
CA ARG A 37 -2.45 8.98 6.42
C ARG A 37 -1.27 9.79 7.00
N VAL A 38 -0.66 10.65 6.18
CA VAL A 38 0.44 11.54 6.61
C VAL A 38 -0.02 12.50 7.72
N ALA A 39 -1.23 13.04 7.61
CA ALA A 39 -1.76 13.96 8.62
C ALA A 39 -2.12 13.26 9.94
N GLN A 40 -2.65 12.04 9.87
CA GLN A 40 -3.13 11.28 11.04
C GLN A 40 -2.00 10.55 11.77
N HIS A 41 -0.98 10.06 11.05
CA HIS A 41 0.10 9.23 11.58
C HIS A 41 1.48 9.72 11.09
N PRO A 42 1.89 10.96 11.41
CA PRO A 42 3.14 11.54 10.92
C PRO A 42 4.41 10.82 11.42
N ASP A 43 4.26 9.93 12.40
CA ASP A 43 5.29 9.06 12.93
C ASP A 43 5.60 7.86 12.03
N LEU A 44 4.69 7.52 11.11
CA LEU A 44 4.88 6.45 10.15
C LEU A 44 5.50 6.96 8.84
N ARG A 45 6.30 6.11 8.21
CA ARG A 45 6.75 6.35 6.83
C ARG A 45 5.62 6.05 5.84
N HIS A 46 5.41 6.98 4.91
CA HIS A 46 4.41 6.88 3.86
C HIS A 46 5.03 7.11 2.48
N TRP A 47 4.49 6.43 1.47
CA TRP A 47 4.89 6.59 0.08
C TRP A 47 3.68 6.91 -0.78
N SER A 48 3.80 7.97 -1.57
CA SER A 48 2.75 8.39 -2.49
C SER A 48 2.65 7.43 -3.69
N PRO A 49 1.54 7.44 -4.44
CA PRO A 49 1.39 6.61 -5.65
C PRO A 49 2.41 6.90 -6.76
N VAL A 50 3.11 8.03 -6.69
CA VAL A 50 4.15 8.44 -7.66
C VAL A 50 5.57 8.33 -7.10
N ASP A 51 5.70 7.88 -5.86
CA ASP A 51 7.00 7.65 -5.24
C ASP A 51 7.56 6.29 -5.72
N ASN A 52 8.67 6.35 -6.44
CA ASN A 52 9.34 5.18 -6.99
C ASN A 52 10.65 4.87 -6.25
N ALA A 53 10.98 5.60 -5.18
CA ALA A 53 12.18 5.35 -4.40
C ALA A 53 11.95 4.13 -3.50
N ASP A 54 12.55 2.99 -3.89
CA ASP A 54 12.58 1.79 -3.05
C ASP A 54 13.18 2.13 -1.68
N PRO A 55 12.54 1.74 -0.57
CA PRO A 55 13.04 2.06 0.76
C PRO A 55 14.35 1.36 1.12
N GLY A 56 14.82 0.40 0.31
CA GLY A 56 16.09 -0.28 0.45
C GLY A 56 16.09 -1.38 1.50
N ASP A 57 17.28 -1.95 1.73
CA ASP A 57 17.48 -3.06 2.69
C ASP A 57 17.29 -2.64 4.15
N ASP A 58 17.51 -1.37 4.46
CA ASP A 58 17.25 -0.78 5.77
C ASP A 58 15.80 -0.26 5.92
N GLY A 59 14.96 -0.47 4.90
CA GLY A 59 13.55 -0.10 4.87
C GLY A 59 12.66 -1.05 5.68
N PRO A 60 11.34 -0.78 5.75
CA PRO A 60 10.42 -1.69 6.41
C PRO A 60 10.35 -3.02 5.65
N THR A 61 10.15 -4.10 6.40
CA THR A 61 9.91 -5.44 5.82
C THR A 61 8.43 -5.67 5.51
N ARG A 62 7.54 -4.79 5.98
CA ARG A 62 6.09 -4.86 5.79
C ARG A 62 5.51 -3.48 5.51
N VAL A 63 4.57 -3.41 4.58
CA VAL A 63 3.80 -2.20 4.26
C VAL A 63 2.33 -2.55 4.08
N LEU A 64 1.46 -1.57 4.32
CA LEU A 64 0.03 -1.61 4.01
C LEU A 64 -0.24 -0.77 2.76
N ASP A 65 -1.02 -1.32 1.84
CA ASP A 65 -1.38 -0.64 0.60
C ASP A 65 -2.61 0.29 0.74
N ALA A 66 -3.15 0.76 -0.38
CA ALA A 66 -4.31 1.65 -0.39
C ALA A 66 -5.55 1.01 0.25
N ASP A 67 -5.76 -0.29 0.02
CA ASP A 67 -6.88 -1.07 0.57
C ASP A 67 -6.58 -1.65 1.96
N LEU A 68 -5.38 -1.35 2.49
CA LEU A 68 -4.87 -1.82 3.77
C LEU A 68 -4.52 -3.31 3.75
N ASP A 69 -4.29 -3.88 2.58
CA ASP A 69 -3.71 -5.21 2.45
C ASP A 69 -2.22 -5.14 2.78
N ALA A 70 -1.74 -6.16 3.50
CA ALA A 70 -0.35 -6.24 3.93
C ALA A 70 0.53 -6.85 2.84
N TRP A 71 1.69 -6.25 2.63
CA TRP A 71 2.74 -6.71 1.73
C TRP A 71 4.04 -6.91 2.49
N THR A 72 4.73 -8.01 2.21
CA THR A 72 6.00 -8.37 2.84
C THR A 72 7.13 -8.32 1.81
N ARG A 73 8.26 -7.73 2.19
CA ARG A 73 9.48 -7.71 1.39
C ARG A 73 10.18 -9.07 1.47
N LEU A 74 10.56 -9.63 0.33
CA LEU A 74 11.26 -10.91 0.25
C LEU A 74 12.74 -10.71 0.58
N GLY A 75 13.22 -11.34 1.64
CA GLY A 75 14.60 -11.19 2.13
C GLY A 75 15.62 -12.07 1.42
N ASP A 76 15.17 -13.13 0.74
CA ASP A 76 16.00 -14.19 0.18
C ASP A 76 15.47 -14.72 -1.17
N GLY A 77 16.31 -15.53 -1.83
CA GLY A 77 15.98 -16.19 -3.09
C GLY A 77 16.05 -15.28 -4.33
N PRO A 78 15.59 -15.77 -5.49
CA PRO A 78 15.72 -15.08 -6.78
C PRO A 78 14.92 -13.77 -6.88
N ASN A 79 13.96 -13.56 -5.96
CA ASN A 79 13.13 -12.35 -5.91
C ASN A 79 13.46 -11.47 -4.69
N ARG A 80 14.67 -11.59 -4.12
CA ARG A 80 15.10 -10.73 -3.01
C ARG A 80 14.87 -9.25 -3.34
N GLY A 81 14.26 -8.52 -2.41
CA GLY A 81 13.90 -7.11 -2.54
C GLY A 81 12.52 -6.86 -3.16
N ALA A 82 11.91 -7.86 -3.81
CA ALA A 82 10.53 -7.75 -4.30
C ALA A 82 9.52 -7.90 -3.15
N TRP A 83 8.26 -7.58 -3.44
CA TRP A 83 7.17 -7.52 -2.49
C TRP A 83 6.08 -8.52 -2.84
N ARG A 84 5.49 -9.12 -1.81
CA ARG A 84 4.42 -10.09 -1.97
C ARG A 84 3.31 -9.84 -0.96
N MET A 85 2.07 -9.83 -1.43
CA MET A 85 0.90 -9.71 -0.57
C MET A 85 0.86 -10.89 0.42
N ALA A 86 0.76 -10.58 1.72
CA ALA A 86 0.52 -11.55 2.76
C ALA A 86 -0.93 -12.04 2.60
N ARG A 87 -1.12 -13.28 2.15
CA ARG A 87 -2.45 -13.79 1.83
C ARG A 87 -3.32 -14.02 3.06
N PHE A 88 -4.62 -13.78 2.89
CA PHE A 88 -5.68 -14.37 3.71
C PHE A 88 -5.70 -15.89 3.48
N SER A 89 -5.35 -16.69 4.48
CA SER A 89 -5.55 -18.14 4.44
C SER A 89 -7.05 -18.44 4.34
N ARG A 90 -7.52 -18.98 3.20
CA ARG A 90 -8.78 -19.73 3.16
C ARG A 90 -8.47 -21.21 3.40
N PRO A 91 -9.18 -21.90 4.31
CA PRO A 91 -8.80 -23.25 4.77
C PRO A 91 -8.74 -24.35 3.70
N GLU A 92 -9.27 -24.12 2.49
CA GLU A 92 -9.51 -25.17 1.49
C GLU A 92 -8.86 -24.92 0.12
N GLN A 93 -8.03 -23.88 -0.02
CA GLN A 93 -7.25 -23.64 -1.24
C GLN A 93 -5.76 -23.65 -0.93
N GLU A 94 -4.98 -24.39 -1.73
CA GLU A 94 -3.53 -24.23 -1.75
C GLU A 94 -3.18 -22.74 -1.95
N GLU A 95 -2.34 -22.22 -1.07
CA GLU A 95 -1.86 -20.85 -1.14
C GLU A 95 -1.08 -20.65 -2.44
N GLN A 96 -1.68 -20.05 -3.46
CA GLN A 96 -0.98 -19.67 -4.70
C GLN A 96 -0.42 -18.23 -4.68
N PRO A 97 0.59 -17.85 -3.89
CA PRO A 97 0.99 -16.45 -3.64
C PRO A 97 0.78 -15.48 -4.81
N GLY A 98 0.30 -14.26 -4.55
CA GLY A 98 0.34 -13.20 -5.55
C GLY A 98 1.77 -13.08 -6.11
N GLY A 99 1.90 -12.72 -7.40
CA GLY A 99 3.20 -12.51 -8.03
C GLY A 99 4.07 -11.57 -7.19
N ALA A 100 5.38 -11.82 -7.16
CA ALA A 100 6.30 -10.89 -6.53
C ALA A 100 6.39 -9.63 -7.39
N LEU A 101 6.19 -8.46 -6.80
CA LEU A 101 6.22 -7.16 -7.46
C LEU A 101 7.49 -6.41 -7.07
N THR A 102 8.08 -5.69 -8.02
CA THR A 102 9.05 -4.65 -7.69
C THR A 102 8.38 -3.54 -6.87
N TRP A 103 9.16 -2.73 -6.17
CA TRP A 103 8.63 -1.58 -5.44
C TRP A 103 7.81 -0.64 -6.34
N GLN A 104 8.31 -0.36 -7.55
CA GLN A 104 7.64 0.50 -8.52
C GLN A 104 6.29 -0.07 -8.96
N GLU A 105 6.20 -1.37 -9.24
CA GLU A 105 4.93 -2.01 -9.59
C GLU A 105 3.95 -1.97 -8.40
N LEU A 106 4.45 -2.19 -7.18
CA LEU A 106 3.63 -2.14 -5.98
C LEU A 106 3.06 -0.72 -5.74
N THR A 107 3.89 0.33 -5.75
CA THR A 107 3.43 1.71 -5.54
C THR A 107 2.48 2.16 -6.64
N TYR A 108 2.76 1.81 -7.90
CA TYR A 108 1.91 2.17 -9.03
C TYR A 108 0.54 1.47 -8.97
N HIS A 109 0.50 0.17 -8.74
CA HIS A 109 -0.75 -0.59 -8.79
C HIS A 109 -1.57 -0.51 -7.50
N TYR A 110 -0.92 -0.44 -6.34
CA TYR A 110 -1.57 -0.57 -5.03
C TYR A 110 -1.32 0.60 -4.08
N GLY A 111 -0.50 1.58 -4.46
CA GLY A 111 -0.24 2.76 -3.62
C GLY A 111 -1.49 3.63 -3.36
N PRO A 112 -1.47 4.45 -2.29
CA PRO A 112 -0.31 4.75 -1.47
C PRO A 112 0.07 3.63 -0.50
N LEU A 113 1.35 3.57 -0.16
CA LEU A 113 1.89 2.60 0.79
C LEU A 113 2.20 3.28 2.12
N THR A 114 2.11 2.53 3.21
CA THR A 114 2.47 3.00 4.56
C THR A 114 3.16 1.86 5.29
N GLU A 115 4.18 2.16 6.09
CA GLU A 115 4.88 1.11 6.83
C GLU A 115 3.92 0.43 7.83
N ASP A 116 4.02 -0.89 7.92
CA ASP A 116 3.27 -1.72 8.87
C ASP A 116 4.14 -1.96 10.11
N SER A 117 4.33 -0.91 10.91
CA SER A 117 5.06 -0.99 12.17
C SER A 117 4.24 -1.78 13.20
N PRO A 118 4.81 -2.81 13.87
CA PRO A 118 4.11 -3.60 14.90
C PRO A 118 3.79 -2.83 16.19
#